data_AF-A0A6A6X152-F1
#
_entry.id   AF-A0A6A6X152-F1
#
_cell.length_a   1.000
_cell.length_b   1.000
_cell.length_c   1.000
_cell.angle_alpha   90.00
_cell.angle_beta   90.00
_cell.angle_gamma   90.00
#
_symmetry.space_group_name_H-M   'P 1'
#
loop_
_entity.id
_entity.type
_entity.pdbx_description
1 polymer ?
#
loop_
_entity_poly.entity_id
_entity_poly.type
_entity_poly.pdbx_seq_one_letter_code
_entity_poly.pdbx_strand_id
1 'polypeptide(L)'
;MPSPQVRPLDEQILRTAGLFQALAAFPIAFFLGSCAWFALFDTYSQGYFYYFFADSMTALMAAGIIFVVIVQRKVVATKLLTLQFEAGKTVLATGLWVWLMLDSALGRWSRERVPRATMASILLVLFFYPVLGYAIVQWKVGDEEDRSVVSEERAERGESEQTPLLSG
;
A
#
# COMPACT_ATOMS: atom_id res chain seq x y z
N MET A 1 -13.62 -34.60 -1.10
CA MET A 1 -14.23 -33.26 -1.00
C MET A 1 -13.13 -32.30 -0.61
N PRO A 2 -12.81 -31.25 -1.39
CA PRO A 2 -11.82 -30.28 -0.95
C PRO A 2 -12.40 -29.51 0.23
N SER A 3 -11.68 -29.48 1.34
CA SER A 3 -12.03 -28.73 2.54
C SER A 3 -12.20 -27.24 2.18
N PRO A 4 -13.22 -26.55 2.73
CA PRO A 4 -13.34 -25.12 2.53
C PRO A 4 -12.10 -24.47 3.16
N GLN A 5 -11.23 -23.91 2.32
CA GLN A 5 -10.14 -23.04 2.77
C GLN A 5 -10.76 -21.82 3.46
N VAL A 6 -10.98 -21.93 4.77
CA VAL A 6 -11.26 -20.80 5.63
C VAL A 6 -9.98 -19.97 5.63
N ARG A 7 -9.96 -18.93 4.80
CA ARG A 7 -8.83 -18.01 4.73
C ARG A 7 -8.68 -17.32 6.09
N PRO A 8 -7.45 -17.09 6.56
CA PRO A 8 -7.23 -16.42 7.82
C PRO A 8 -7.89 -15.03 7.80
N LEU A 9 -8.58 -14.70 8.88
CA LEU A 9 -9.36 -13.46 9.06
C LEU A 9 -8.53 -12.20 8.71
N ASP A 10 -7.24 -12.28 8.99
CA ASP A 10 -6.21 -11.28 8.74
C ASP A 10 -6.08 -10.85 7.27
N GLU A 11 -6.09 -11.80 6.34
CA GLU A 11 -6.02 -11.51 4.90
C GLU A 11 -7.29 -10.78 4.42
N GLN A 12 -8.43 -11.07 5.05
CA GLN A 12 -9.70 -10.45 4.73
C GLN A 12 -9.74 -9.00 5.21
N ILE A 13 -9.16 -8.71 6.39
CA ILE A 13 -9.03 -7.36 6.93
C ILE A 13 -8.12 -6.51 6.04
N LEU A 14 -6.94 -7.02 5.66
CA LEU A 14 -6.00 -6.34 4.77
C LEU A 14 -6.61 -6.00 3.40
N ARG A 15 -7.33 -6.95 2.78
CA ARG A 15 -8.02 -6.70 1.51
C ARG A 15 -9.15 -5.69 1.62
N THR A 16 -9.88 -5.71 2.73
CA THR A 16 -10.97 -4.75 2.98
C THR A 16 -10.40 -3.34 3.19
N ALA A 17 -9.33 -3.20 3.96
CA ALA A 17 -8.61 -1.94 4.12
C ALA A 17 -8.04 -1.42 2.77
N GLY A 18 -7.44 -2.31 1.97
CA GLY A 18 -6.98 -2.00 0.63
C GLY A 18 -8.11 -1.48 -0.28
N LEU A 19 -9.32 -2.04 -0.18
CA LEU A 19 -10.47 -1.55 -0.94
C LEU A 19 -10.84 -0.11 -0.55
N PHE A 20 -10.81 0.24 0.74
CA PHE A 20 -11.04 1.61 1.18
C PHE A 20 -9.96 2.58 0.69
N GLN A 21 -8.69 2.16 0.68
CA GLN A 21 -7.59 2.95 0.09
C GLN A 21 -7.83 3.21 -1.41
N ALA A 22 -8.24 2.18 -2.17
CA ALA A 22 -8.56 2.33 -3.59
C ALA A 22 -9.80 3.20 -3.81
N LEU A 23 -10.83 3.07 -2.97
CA LEU A 23 -12.05 3.88 -3.04
C LEU A 23 -11.75 5.36 -2.79
N ALA A 24 -10.83 5.67 -1.87
CA ALA A 24 -10.36 7.03 -1.62
C ALA A 24 -9.51 7.58 -2.78
N ALA A 25 -8.66 6.74 -3.40
CA ALA A 25 -7.80 7.12 -4.51
C ALA A 25 -8.56 7.28 -5.86
N PHE A 26 -9.65 6.54 -6.06
CA PHE A 26 -10.43 6.52 -7.30
C PHE A 26 -10.95 7.90 -7.75
N PRO A 27 -11.68 8.67 -6.92
CA PRO A 27 -12.19 9.98 -7.35
C PRO A 27 -11.05 10.94 -7.68
N ILE A 28 -9.91 10.84 -6.98
CA ILE A 28 -8.72 11.66 -7.23
C ILE A 28 -8.13 11.30 -8.61
N ALA A 29 -7.89 10.02 -8.87
CA ALA A 29 -7.35 9.55 -10.14
C ALA A 29 -8.25 9.94 -11.32
N PHE A 30 -9.57 9.76 -11.18
CA PHE A 30 -10.52 10.03 -12.24
C PHE A 30 -10.69 11.53 -12.53
N PHE A 31 -10.88 12.33 -11.49
CA PHE A 31 -11.10 13.77 -11.65
C PHE A 31 -9.84 14.47 -12.17
N LEU A 32 -8.68 14.24 -11.55
CA LEU A 32 -7.43 14.87 -11.96
C LEU A 32 -6.92 14.32 -13.30
N GLY A 33 -7.14 13.04 -13.59
CA GLY A 33 -6.85 12.48 -14.91
C GLY A 33 -7.67 13.17 -16.01
N SER A 34 -8.94 13.48 -15.72
CA SER A 34 -9.82 14.22 -16.62
C SER A 34 -9.36 15.68 -16.75
N CYS A 35 -8.98 16.35 -15.66
CA CYS A 35 -8.42 17.70 -15.69
C CYS A 35 -7.12 17.77 -16.52
N ALA A 36 -6.22 16.81 -16.33
CA ALA A 36 -4.99 16.68 -17.12
C ALA A 36 -5.30 16.50 -18.62
N TRP A 37 -6.29 15.67 -18.95
CA TRP A 37 -6.75 15.50 -20.32
C TRP A 37 -7.23 16.83 -20.93
N PHE A 38 -8.08 17.59 -20.23
CA PHE A 38 -8.52 18.90 -20.71
C PHE A 38 -7.37 19.92 -20.80
N ALA A 39 -6.45 19.92 -19.85
CA ALA A 39 -5.28 20.80 -19.85
C ALA A 39 -4.33 20.54 -21.04
N LEU A 40 -4.35 19.34 -21.62
CA LEU A 40 -3.61 19.01 -22.84
C LEU A 40 -4.18 19.71 -24.09
N PHE A 41 -5.49 19.99 -24.11
CA PHE A 41 -6.16 20.64 -25.24
C PHE A 41 -6.34 22.16 -25.03
N ASP A 42 -6.17 22.66 -23.81
CA ASP A 42 -6.32 24.09 -23.51
C ASP A 42 -5.02 24.85 -23.79
N THR A 43 -4.82 25.24 -25.05
CA THR A 43 -3.57 25.85 -25.55
C THR A 43 -3.42 27.34 -25.23
N TYR A 44 -4.46 27.99 -24.67
CA TYR A 44 -4.55 29.47 -24.62
C TYR A 44 -4.19 30.10 -23.26
N SER A 45 -3.92 29.30 -22.21
CA SER A 45 -3.68 29.80 -20.85
C SER A 45 -2.21 29.74 -20.43
N GLN A 46 -1.65 30.84 -19.91
CA GLN A 46 -0.29 30.82 -19.34
C GLN A 46 -0.24 29.89 -18.11
N GLY A 47 0.59 28.85 -18.17
CA GLY A 47 0.76 27.86 -17.10
C GLY A 47 0.19 26.47 -17.38
N TYR A 48 -0.36 26.20 -18.57
CA TYR A 48 -0.94 24.90 -18.94
C TYR A 48 -0.02 23.70 -18.65
N PHE A 49 1.28 23.81 -18.95
CA PHE A 49 2.23 22.71 -18.76
C PHE A 49 2.39 22.33 -17.28
N TYR A 50 2.35 23.30 -16.38
CA TYR A 50 2.41 23.05 -14.93
C TYR A 50 1.16 22.30 -14.46
N TYR A 51 -0.03 22.77 -14.83
CA TYR A 51 -1.29 22.13 -14.43
C TYR A 51 -1.45 20.74 -15.04
N PHE A 52 -1.13 20.60 -16.33
CA PHE A 52 -1.08 19.30 -17.01
C PHE A 52 -0.15 18.32 -16.28
N PHE A 53 1.08 18.74 -15.98
CA PHE A 53 2.07 17.88 -15.33
C PHE A 53 1.65 17.53 -13.89
N ALA A 54 1.21 18.51 -13.11
CA ALA A 54 0.79 18.32 -11.73
C ALA A 54 -0.44 17.39 -11.62
N ASP A 55 -1.45 17.62 -12.45
CA ASP A 55 -2.67 16.80 -12.48
C ASP A 55 -2.36 15.39 -12.99
N SER A 56 -1.51 15.24 -14.00
CA SER A 56 -1.08 13.94 -14.52
C SER A 56 -0.30 13.13 -13.50
N MET A 57 0.67 13.74 -12.80
CA MET A 57 1.46 13.06 -11.77
C MET A 57 0.60 12.62 -10.59
N THR A 58 -0.30 13.49 -10.15
CA THR A 58 -1.23 13.17 -9.05
C THR A 58 -2.20 12.05 -9.44
N ALA A 59 -2.73 12.10 -10.67
CA ALA A 59 -3.59 11.05 -11.19
C ALA A 59 -2.86 9.71 -11.33
N LEU A 60 -1.61 9.71 -11.81
CA LEU A 60 -0.80 8.50 -11.96
C LEU A 60 -0.43 7.87 -10.61
N MET A 61 -0.07 8.67 -9.60
CA MET A 61 0.19 8.17 -8.25
C MET A 61 -1.07 7.53 -7.64
N ALA A 62 -2.23 8.19 -7.77
CA ALA A 62 -3.51 7.65 -7.31
C ALA A 62 -3.91 6.38 -8.07
N ALA A 63 -3.71 6.34 -9.38
CA ALA A 63 -3.91 5.15 -10.20
C ALA A 63 -2.96 4.01 -9.81
N GLY A 64 -1.71 4.32 -9.44
CA GLY A 64 -0.75 3.35 -8.91
C GLY A 64 -1.22 2.68 -7.63
N ILE A 65 -1.82 3.43 -6.69
CA ILE A 65 -2.42 2.87 -5.47
C ILE A 65 -3.55 1.88 -5.83
N ILE A 66 -4.45 2.25 -6.74
CA ILE A 66 -5.55 1.40 -7.20
C ILE A 66 -5.01 0.14 -7.87
N PHE A 67 -3.98 0.27 -8.72
CA PHE A 67 -3.33 -0.84 -9.38
C PHE A 67 -2.77 -1.85 -8.37
N VAL A 68 -2.03 -1.38 -7.35
CA VAL A 68 -1.51 -2.27 -6.30
C VAL A 68 -2.62 -3.02 -5.59
N VAL A 69 -3.73 -2.34 -5.26
CA VAL A 69 -4.89 -2.99 -4.63
C VAL A 69 -5.51 -4.07 -5.53
N ILE A 70 -5.66 -3.80 -6.83
CA ILE A 70 -6.19 -4.78 -7.80
C ILE A 70 -5.27 -6.01 -7.87
N VAL A 71 -3.95 -5.80 -7.91
CA VAL A 71 -2.96 -6.88 -7.95
C VAL A 71 -3.02 -7.72 -6.66
N GLN A 72 -3.03 -7.08 -5.48
CA GLN A 72 -3.17 -7.75 -4.18
C GLN A 72 -4.47 -8.58 -4.07
N ARG A 73 -5.52 -8.18 -4.79
CA ARG A 73 -6.80 -8.90 -4.81
C ARG A 73 -6.74 -10.20 -5.62
N LYS A 74 -5.87 -10.25 -6.63
CA LYS A 74 -5.73 -11.40 -7.56
C LYS A 74 -4.64 -12.37 -7.14
N VAL A 75 -3.63 -11.93 -6.39
CA VAL A 75 -2.49 -12.74 -5.99
C VAL A 75 -2.68 -13.28 -4.57
N VAL A 76 -2.33 -14.55 -4.35
CA VAL A 76 -2.10 -15.09 -3.00
C VAL A 76 -0.67 -14.67 -2.62
N ALA A 77 -0.56 -13.57 -1.88
CA ALA A 77 0.71 -12.93 -1.57
C ALA A 77 1.32 -13.51 -0.29
N THR A 78 2.59 -13.86 -0.33
CA THR A 78 3.39 -14.18 0.87
C THR A 78 3.49 -12.95 1.78
N LYS A 79 3.69 -13.16 3.09
CA LYS A 79 3.78 -12.08 4.11
C LYS A 79 4.73 -10.94 3.69
N LEU A 80 5.90 -11.28 3.14
CA LEU A 80 6.90 -10.31 2.65
C LEU A 80 6.43 -9.53 1.41
N LEU A 81 5.72 -10.18 0.49
CA LEU A 81 5.20 -9.57 -0.72
C LEU A 81 4.01 -8.64 -0.41
N THR A 82 3.17 -9.02 0.57
CA THR A 82 2.15 -8.14 1.15
C THR A 82 2.78 -6.91 1.77
N LEU A 83 3.84 -7.06 2.57
CA LEU A 83 4.57 -5.92 3.14
C LEU A 83 5.12 -4.98 2.07
N GLN A 84 5.73 -5.51 1.00
CA GLN A 84 6.25 -4.69 -0.11
C GLN A 84 5.14 -3.91 -0.81
N PHE A 85 3.97 -4.51 -1.02
CA PHE A 85 2.82 -3.81 -1.62
C PHE A 85 2.24 -2.73 -0.70
N GLU A 86 2.11 -3.01 0.61
CA GLU A 86 1.67 -1.99 1.57
C GLU A 86 2.67 -0.84 1.68
N ALA A 87 3.97 -1.14 1.67
CA ALA A 87 5.03 -0.14 1.62
C ALA A 87 4.95 0.69 0.34
N GLY A 88 4.78 0.05 -0.82
CA GLY A 88 4.62 0.74 -2.10
C GLY A 88 3.44 1.71 -2.13
N LYS A 89 2.26 1.27 -1.64
CA LYS A 89 1.09 2.16 -1.50
C LYS A 89 1.36 3.34 -0.58
N THR A 90 2.00 3.09 0.56
CA THR A 90 2.31 4.13 1.54
C THR A 90 3.33 5.14 0.98
N VAL A 91 4.33 4.69 0.23
CA VAL A 91 5.29 5.56 -0.45
C VAL A 91 4.60 6.42 -1.49
N LEU A 92 3.73 5.83 -2.33
CA LEU A 92 2.94 6.60 -3.31
C LEU A 92 2.06 7.65 -2.64
N ALA A 93 1.35 7.27 -1.57
CA ALA A 93 0.49 8.19 -0.83
C ALA A 93 1.30 9.29 -0.13
N THR A 94 2.48 8.96 0.42
CA THR A 94 3.38 9.94 1.05
C THR A 94 3.95 10.90 0.00
N GLY A 95 4.35 10.39 -1.16
CA GLY A 95 4.80 11.20 -2.30
C GLY A 95 3.70 12.17 -2.75
N LEU A 96 2.46 11.71 -2.86
CA LEU A 96 1.30 12.54 -3.19
C LEU A 96 1.04 13.60 -2.10
N TRP A 97 1.20 13.25 -0.83
CA TRP A 97 1.10 14.21 0.27
C TRP A 97 2.20 15.28 0.23
N VAL A 98 3.47 14.89 0.03
CA VAL A 98 4.59 15.84 -0.12
C VAL A 98 4.35 16.75 -1.32
N TRP A 99 3.88 16.19 -2.44
CA TRP A 99 3.55 16.95 -3.64
C TRP A 99 2.48 18.01 -3.37
N LEU A 100 1.38 17.65 -2.69
CA LEU A 100 0.32 18.61 -2.31
C LEU A 100 0.81 19.67 -1.32
N MET A 101 1.69 19.31 -0.39
CA MET A 101 2.31 20.27 0.52
C MET A 101 3.22 21.26 -0.21
N LEU A 102 4.03 20.77 -1.15
CA LEU A 102 4.87 21.62 -2.00
C LEU A 102 4.03 22.54 -2.89
N ASP A 103 2.96 22.03 -3.51
CA ASP A 103 2.04 22.84 -4.32
C ASP A 103 1.33 23.92 -3.47
N SER A 104 0.98 23.60 -2.22
CA SER A 104 0.41 24.58 -1.28
C SER A 104 1.43 25.60 -0.78
N ALA A 105 2.71 25.24 -0.67
CA ALA A 105 3.77 26.11 -0.17
C ALA A 105 4.38 27.02 -1.25
N LEU A 106 4.50 26.52 -2.49
CA LEU A 106 5.09 27.22 -3.63
C LEU A 106 4.05 27.95 -4.48
N GLY A 107 2.81 27.45 -4.54
CA GLY A 107 1.71 28.14 -5.18
C GLY A 107 1.22 29.29 -4.32
N ARG A 108 1.04 30.49 -4.90
CA ARG A 108 0.42 31.67 -4.26
C ARG A 108 -0.69 31.21 -3.31
N TRP A 109 -0.48 31.41 -2.01
CA TRP A 109 -1.27 30.88 -0.89
C TRP A 109 -2.77 31.12 -1.11
N SER A 110 -3.43 30.17 -1.78
CA SER A 110 -4.86 30.22 -2.06
C SER A 110 -5.59 29.46 -0.97
N ARG A 111 -6.67 30.05 -0.44
CA ARG A 111 -7.54 29.46 0.59
C ARG A 111 -8.08 28.07 0.23
N GLU A 112 -8.02 27.70 -1.05
CA GLU A 112 -8.55 26.42 -1.58
C GLU A 112 -7.52 25.28 -1.65
N ARG A 113 -6.22 25.56 -1.41
CA ARG A 113 -5.14 24.54 -1.51
C ARG A 113 -4.81 23.88 -0.16
N VAL A 114 -4.86 24.65 0.92
CA VAL A 114 -4.68 24.18 2.31
C VAL A 114 -5.64 23.03 2.71
N PRO A 115 -6.96 23.07 2.43
CA PRO A 115 -7.85 21.97 2.83
C PRO A 115 -7.55 20.67 2.11
N ARG A 116 -7.06 20.72 0.85
CA ARG A 116 -6.67 19.53 0.08
C ARG A 116 -5.45 18.83 0.69
N ALA A 117 -4.41 19.60 1.03
CA ALA A 117 -3.22 19.07 1.70
C ALA A 117 -3.54 18.52 3.11
N THR A 118 -4.44 19.20 3.84
CA THR A 118 -4.89 18.75 5.16
C THR A 118 -5.67 17.43 5.08
N MET A 119 -6.61 17.32 4.14
CA MET A 119 -7.38 16.09 3.93
C MET A 119 -6.48 14.92 3.51
N ALA A 120 -5.49 15.17 2.63
CA ALA A 120 -4.49 14.16 2.26
C ALA A 120 -3.67 13.69 3.47
N SER A 121 -3.32 14.59 4.40
CA SER A 121 -2.62 14.27 5.65
C SER A 121 -3.44 13.30 6.52
N ILE A 122 -4.74 13.59 6.67
CA ILE A 122 -5.66 12.76 7.46
C ILE A 122 -5.81 11.39 6.82
N LEU A 123 -6.00 11.32 5.49
CA LEU A 123 -6.14 10.04 4.78
C LEU A 123 -4.88 9.19 4.87
N LEU A 124 -3.69 9.80 4.77
CA LEU A 124 -2.40 9.12 4.90
C LEU A 124 -2.27 8.45 6.28
N VAL A 125 -2.52 9.21 7.33
CA VAL A 125 -2.36 8.75 8.72
C VAL A 125 -3.43 7.73 9.12
N LEU A 126 -4.65 7.86 8.63
CA LEU A 126 -5.75 6.94 9.00
C LEU A 126 -5.81 5.67 8.16
N PHE A 127 -5.47 5.73 6.87
CA PHE A 127 -5.68 4.60 5.95
C PHE A 127 -4.40 3.92 5.48
N PHE A 128 -3.25 4.59 5.46
CA PHE A 128 -2.02 4.02 4.90
C PHE A 128 -1.05 3.56 5.99
N TYR A 129 -0.71 4.43 6.95
CA TYR A 129 0.21 4.09 8.03
C TYR A 129 -0.25 2.93 8.93
N PRO A 130 -1.53 2.81 9.34
CA PRO A 130 -1.97 1.73 10.21
C PRO A 130 -1.89 0.37 9.50
N VAL A 131 -2.22 0.33 8.19
CA VAL A 131 -2.16 -0.89 7.39
C VAL A 131 -0.70 -1.31 7.16
N LEU A 132 0.19 -0.35 6.92
CA LEU A 132 1.63 -0.61 6.84
C LEU A 132 2.18 -1.14 8.17
N GLY A 133 1.82 -0.51 9.29
CA GLY A 133 2.22 -0.93 10.63
C GLY A 133 1.77 -2.36 10.92
N TYR A 134 0.52 -2.69 10.59
CA TYR A 134 -0.01 -4.05 10.72
C TYR A 134 0.76 -5.07 9.86
N ALA A 135 1.08 -4.72 8.60
CA ALA A 135 1.87 -5.59 7.73
C ALA A 135 3.30 -5.81 8.26
N ILE A 136 3.93 -4.80 8.87
CA ILE A 136 5.26 -4.93 9.51
C ILE A 136 5.18 -5.90 10.70
N VAL A 137 4.16 -5.77 11.54
CA VAL A 137 3.95 -6.66 12.70
C VAL A 137 3.75 -8.09 12.22
N GLN A 138 2.88 -8.33 11.23
CA GLN A 138 2.66 -9.66 10.67
C GLN A 138 3.93 -10.29 10.09
N TRP A 139 4.73 -9.50 9.37
CA TRP A 139 5.97 -9.99 8.80
C TRP A 139 6.95 -10.41 9.90
N LYS A 140 7.08 -9.61 10.96
CA LYS A 140 7.94 -9.95 12.11
C LYS A 140 7.48 -11.21 12.83
N VAL A 141 6.19 -11.31 13.16
CA VAL A 141 5.64 -12.49 13.85
C VAL A 141 5.80 -13.74 12.99
N GLY A 142 5.58 -13.63 11.68
CA GLY A 142 5.81 -14.74 10.76
C GLY A 142 7.28 -15.17 10.66
N ASP A 143 8.21 -14.22 10.65
CA ASP A 143 9.64 -14.52 10.60
C ASP A 143 10.15 -15.16 11.91
N GLU A 144 9.58 -14.79 13.06
CA GLU A 144 9.86 -15.42 14.35
C GLU A 144 9.30 -16.85 14.41
N GLU A 145 8.08 -17.05 13.94
CA GLU A 145 7.41 -18.37 13.88
C GLU A 145 8.17 -19.34 12.95
N ASP A 146 8.55 -18.89 11.75
CA ASP A 146 9.34 -19.68 10.79
C ASP A 146 10.71 -20.05 11.39
N ARG A 147 11.36 -19.13 12.13
CA ARG A 147 12.63 -19.44 12.83
C ARG A 147 12.46 -20.43 13.98
N SER A 148 11.36 -20.35 14.73
CA SER A 148 11.10 -21.32 15.80
C SER A 148 10.88 -22.73 15.26
N VAL A 149 10.09 -22.88 14.19
CA VAL A 149 9.84 -24.19 13.56
C VAL A 149 11.13 -24.78 13.01
N VAL A 150 11.96 -23.99 12.31
CA VAL A 150 13.27 -24.46 11.82
C VAL A 150 14.21 -24.85 12.96
N SER A 151 14.11 -24.18 14.12
CA SER A 151 14.91 -24.50 15.30
C SER A 151 14.44 -25.79 16.00
N GLU A 152 13.11 -25.99 16.10
CA GLU A 152 12.51 -27.22 16.60
C GLU A 152 12.81 -28.41 15.69
N GLU A 153 12.61 -28.28 14.37
CA GLU A 153 12.96 -29.33 13.41
C GLU A 153 14.46 -29.69 13.50
N ARG A 154 15.34 -28.70 13.69
CA ARG A 154 16.78 -28.94 13.85
C ARG A 154 17.12 -29.60 15.18
N ALA A 155 16.40 -29.29 16.25
CA ALA A 155 16.55 -29.93 17.56
C ALA A 155 16.08 -31.39 17.52
N GLU A 156 14.90 -31.67 16.95
CA GLU A 156 14.37 -33.03 16.78
C GLU A 156 15.28 -33.89 15.88
N ARG A 157 15.85 -33.29 14.83
CA ARG A 157 16.80 -34.00 13.96
C ARG A 157 18.14 -34.30 14.63
N GLY A 158 18.58 -33.44 15.55
CA GLY A 158 19.78 -33.68 16.37
C GLY A 158 19.56 -34.71 17.48
N GLU A 159 18.34 -34.78 18.02
CA GLU A 159 17.98 -35.74 19.08
C GLU A 159 17.73 -37.15 18.53
N SER A 160 17.15 -37.25 17.32
CA SER A 160 16.96 -38.53 16.62
C SER A 160 18.25 -39.19 16.12
N GLU A 161 19.34 -38.44 15.94
CA GLU A 161 20.67 -38.99 15.66
C GLU A 161 21.39 -39.50 16.91
N GLN A 162 20.88 -39.22 18.12
CA GLN A 162 21.54 -39.59 19.39
C GLN A 162 20.90 -40.74 20.16
N THR A 163 19.75 -41.30 19.76
CA THR A 163 19.25 -42.53 20.37
C THR A 163 19.98 -43.73 19.78
N PRO A 164 20.94 -44.36 20.50
CA PRO A 164 21.58 -45.57 20.02
C PRO A 164 20.57 -46.70 20.17
N LEU A 165 20.41 -47.49 19.10
CA LEU A 165 19.70 -48.76 19.13
C LEU A 165 20.42 -49.72 20.11
N LEU A 166 20.02 -49.70 21.38
CA LEU A 166 20.42 -50.68 22.38
C LEU A 166 19.18 -51.18 23.12
N SER A 167 18.60 -52.25 22.57
CA SER A 167 18.24 -53.42 23.35
C SER A 167 18.14 -54.62 22.39
N GLY A 168 19.31 -55.14 22.03
CA GLY A 168 19.48 -56.55 21.65
C GLY A 168 19.77 -57.36 22.89
#